data_AF-A0A2G9IHW2-F1
#
_entry.id   AF-A0A2G9IHW2-F1
#
_cell.length_a   1.000
_cell.length_b   1.000
_cell.length_c   1.000
_cell.angle_alpha   90.00
_cell.angle_beta   90.00
_cell.angle_gamma   90.00
#
_symmetry.space_group_name_H-M   'P 1'
#
loop_
_entity.id
_entity.type
_entity.pdbx_description
1 polymer ?
#
loop_
_entity_poly.entity_id
_entity_poly.type
_entity_poly.pdbx_seq_one_letter_code
_entity_poly.pdbx_strand_id
1 'polypeptide(L)'
;MAQIRITSPQAVGSVTIEAIIPDIVTYHIYWDGRIEKHIPKVIQKGYENKYKYVYHDEQEQEYEIGLLNYFTTTAMGSGNIPIKGKNAELIDIREFRGYISPNVKVRFSTINSSSGRYYINPSCLASLFGTMAILNIDYLGFNGFSDKLGRSIGGSKSHINGERGDLRYLSKNRNGEAILLQSSSFDYEMQVKFCNTLHLFGWAANGKHFMLSEKFIYKEKTTLLPYCHHYRTENVRHNNHLHLQGFNFNQIKEIKL
;
A
#
# COMPACT_ATOMS: atom_id res chain seq x y z
N MET A 1 26.48 12.21 -21.99
CA MET A 1 27.89 11.78 -22.06
C MET A 1 28.66 12.58 -21.03
N ALA A 2 29.21 11.93 -20.00
CA ALA A 2 30.15 12.57 -19.09
C ALA A 2 31.57 12.35 -19.63
N GLN A 3 32.31 13.43 -19.87
CA GLN A 3 33.74 13.36 -20.18
C GLN A 3 34.53 13.84 -18.97
N ILE A 4 35.47 13.01 -18.53
CA ILE A 4 36.40 13.33 -17.44
C ILE A 4 37.78 13.49 -18.08
N ARG A 5 38.39 14.66 -17.96
CA ARG A 5 39.73 14.96 -18.48
C ARG A 5 40.66 15.20 -17.31
N ILE A 6 41.60 14.29 -17.08
CA ILE A 6 42.65 14.43 -16.07
C ILE A 6 43.91 14.90 -16.79
N THR A 7 44.40 16.10 -16.47
CA THR A 7 45.65 16.65 -16.99
C THR A 7 46.59 16.95 -15.83
N SER A 8 47.39 15.97 -15.41
CA SER A 8 48.58 16.22 -14.59
C SER A 8 49.62 15.13 -14.84
N PRO A 9 50.89 15.48 -15.14
CA PRO A 9 51.98 14.50 -15.27
C PRO A 9 52.51 13.96 -13.93
N GLN A 10 52.04 14.46 -12.78
CA GLN A 10 52.68 14.21 -11.47
C GLN A 10 51.72 14.05 -10.27
N ALA A 11 50.45 13.70 -10.48
CA ALA A 11 49.56 13.43 -9.35
C ALA A 11 49.83 12.04 -8.75
N VAL A 12 50.65 11.97 -7.70
CA VAL A 12 50.71 10.80 -6.79
C VAL A 12 49.63 10.98 -5.73
N GLY A 13 48.48 10.34 -5.95
CA GLY A 13 47.33 10.38 -5.03
C GLY A 13 46.11 9.70 -5.65
N SER A 14 45.19 9.19 -4.82
CA SER A 14 43.92 8.62 -5.27
C SER A 14 42.91 9.72 -5.59
N VAL A 15 42.32 9.69 -6.78
CA VAL A 15 41.15 10.51 -7.13
C VAL A 15 39.90 9.66 -6.98
N THR A 16 38.98 10.06 -6.11
CA THR A 16 37.64 9.48 -6.04
C THR A 16 36.72 10.21 -7.01
N ILE A 17 36.13 9.48 -7.96
CA ILE A 17 35.13 10.00 -8.87
C ILE A 17 33.78 9.45 -8.43
N GLU A 18 32.88 10.32 -7.98
CA GLU A 18 31.51 9.96 -7.66
C GLU A 18 30.60 10.31 -8.84
N ALA A 19 30.04 9.29 -9.51
CA ALA A 19 29.05 9.48 -10.55
C ALA A 19 27.66 9.62 -9.93
N ILE A 20 27.08 10.82 -9.96
CA ILE A 20 25.69 11.05 -9.55
C ILE A 20 24.79 10.70 -10.74
N ILE A 21 24.09 9.57 -10.65
CA ILE A 21 23.15 9.10 -11.67
C ILE A 21 21.75 9.56 -11.25
N PRO A 22 21.05 10.40 -12.03
CA PRO A 22 19.66 10.74 -11.76
C PRO A 22 18.77 9.50 -11.81
N ASP A 23 17.86 9.37 -10.86
CA ASP A 23 16.95 8.23 -10.74
C ASP A 23 15.58 8.66 -10.18
N ILE A 24 14.71 7.72 -9.83
CA ILE A 24 13.40 7.94 -9.22
C ILE A 24 13.36 7.46 -7.78
N VAL A 25 12.55 8.11 -6.94
CA VAL A 25 12.22 7.55 -5.62
C VAL A 25 11.51 6.20 -5.80
N THR A 26 12.08 5.16 -5.21
CA THR A 26 11.63 3.78 -5.38
C THR A 26 11.29 3.13 -4.04
N TYR A 27 10.11 2.52 -3.95
CA TYR A 27 9.76 1.62 -2.86
C TYR A 27 10.21 0.21 -3.23
N HIS A 28 11.22 -0.30 -2.53
CA HIS A 28 11.64 -1.70 -2.57
C HIS A 28 10.86 -2.48 -1.52
N ILE A 29 10.09 -3.47 -1.95
CA ILE A 29 9.18 -4.26 -1.13
C ILE A 29 9.67 -5.70 -1.13
N TYR A 30 10.16 -6.17 0.01
CA TYR A 30 10.76 -7.51 0.10
C TYR A 30 9.74 -8.52 0.63
N TRP A 31 9.84 -9.76 0.16
CA TRP A 31 8.98 -10.89 0.55
C TRP A 31 8.90 -11.13 2.07
N ASP A 32 9.91 -10.69 2.83
CA ASP A 32 9.99 -10.86 4.28
C ASP A 32 9.29 -9.74 5.08
N GLY A 33 8.60 -8.82 4.40
CA GLY A 33 7.88 -7.71 5.01
C GLY A 33 8.66 -6.40 5.10
N ARG A 34 9.98 -6.40 4.81
CA ARG A 34 10.75 -5.14 4.76
C ARG A 34 10.26 -4.25 3.61
N ILE A 35 10.21 -2.95 3.87
CA ILE A 35 9.97 -1.94 2.83
C ILE A 35 11.00 -0.83 2.98
N GLU A 36 11.71 -0.54 1.90
CA GLU A 36 12.68 0.55 1.85
C GLU A 36 12.24 1.59 0.83
N LYS A 37 12.26 2.86 1.22
CA LYS A 37 12.04 4.00 0.33
C LYS A 37 13.39 4.59 -0.04
N HIS A 38 13.88 4.25 -1.22
CA HIS A 38 15.15 4.71 -1.77
C HIS A 38 14.96 6.07 -2.42
N ILE A 39 15.71 7.07 -1.98
CA ILE A 39 15.61 8.47 -2.41
C ILE A 39 16.95 8.85 -3.06
N PRO A 40 17.01 9.05 -4.38
CA PRO A 40 18.26 9.40 -5.06
C PRO A 40 18.65 10.86 -4.79
N LYS A 41 19.96 11.16 -4.87
CA LYS A 41 20.48 12.54 -4.73
C LYS A 41 19.89 13.51 -5.74
N VAL A 42 19.65 13.02 -6.96
CA VAL A 42 19.09 13.79 -8.06
C VAL A 42 17.94 13.00 -8.65
N ILE A 43 16.76 13.63 -8.71
CA ILE A 43 15.61 13.03 -9.36
C ILE A 43 15.73 13.22 -10.87
N GLN A 44 15.50 12.15 -11.63
CA GLN A 44 15.45 12.19 -13.07
C GLN A 44 14.31 13.12 -13.53
N LYS A 45 14.62 14.00 -14.49
CA LYS A 45 13.65 14.94 -15.05
C LYS A 45 12.41 14.20 -15.58
N GLY A 46 11.22 14.63 -15.16
CA GLY A 46 9.93 14.00 -15.50
C GLY A 46 9.44 12.97 -14.48
N TYR A 47 10.22 12.68 -13.43
CA TYR A 47 9.89 11.74 -12.36
C TYR A 47 9.66 12.40 -11.00
N GLU A 48 9.62 13.74 -10.95
CA GLU A 48 9.53 14.52 -9.71
C GLU A 48 8.27 14.22 -8.88
N ASN A 49 7.20 13.80 -9.55
CA ASN A 49 5.91 13.46 -8.91
C ASN A 49 5.54 11.98 -9.12
N LYS A 50 6.53 11.10 -9.24
CA LYS A 50 6.32 9.68 -9.47
C LYS A 50 7.03 8.84 -8.43
N TYR A 51 6.41 7.73 -8.06
CA TYR A 51 7.03 6.67 -7.28
C TYR A 51 7.06 5.37 -8.08
N LYS A 52 8.20 4.69 -8.05
CA LYS A 52 8.37 3.33 -8.55
C LYS A 52 8.17 2.34 -7.40
N TYR A 53 7.55 1.20 -7.69
CA TYR A 53 7.36 0.11 -6.75
C TYR A 53 8.01 -1.15 -7.33
N VAL A 54 8.96 -1.73 -6.61
CA VAL A 54 9.68 -2.94 -6.98
C VAL A 54 9.48 -3.97 -5.89
N TYR A 55 8.97 -5.13 -6.26
CA TYR A 55 8.86 -6.28 -5.36
C TYR A 55 10.06 -7.21 -5.54
N HIS A 56 10.60 -7.71 -4.43
CA HIS A 56 11.71 -8.66 -4.36
C HIS A 56 11.20 -9.96 -3.77
N ASP A 57 11.21 -11.05 -4.55
CA ASP A 57 10.79 -12.36 -4.04
C ASP A 57 11.86 -13.03 -3.15
N GLU A 58 11.60 -14.24 -2.67
CA GLU A 58 12.50 -14.98 -1.78
C GLU A 58 13.86 -15.31 -2.42
N GLN A 59 13.94 -15.28 -3.75
CA GLN A 59 15.19 -15.48 -4.50
C GLN A 59 15.85 -14.14 -4.87
N GLU A 60 15.38 -13.02 -4.30
CA GLU A 60 15.81 -11.65 -4.61
C GLU A 60 15.59 -11.27 -6.09
N GLN A 61 14.66 -11.96 -6.78
CA GLN A 61 14.27 -11.56 -8.12
C GLN A 61 13.36 -10.33 -8.04
N GLU A 62 13.72 -9.32 -8.84
CA GLU A 62 12.99 -8.06 -8.91
C GLU A 62 11.79 -8.12 -9.88
N TYR A 63 10.69 -7.50 -9.47
CA TYR A 63 9.50 -7.28 -10.27
C TYR A 63 9.07 -5.81 -10.15
N GLU A 64 9.17 -5.06 -11.24
CA GLU A 64 8.69 -3.68 -11.29
C GLU A 64 7.15 -3.63 -11.35
N ILE A 65 6.51 -3.61 -10.18
CA ILE A 65 5.06 -3.67 -10.03
C ILE A 65 4.38 -2.46 -10.67
N GLY A 66 4.96 -1.26 -10.51
CA GLY A 66 4.38 -0.09 -11.16
C GLY A 66 5.14 1.21 -10.95
N LEU A 67 4.79 2.17 -11.81
CA LEU A 67 5.23 3.56 -11.78
C LEU A 67 3.99 4.44 -11.72
N LEU A 68 3.76 5.10 -10.58
CA LEU A 68 2.51 5.82 -10.30
C LEU A 68 2.77 7.27 -10.00
N ASN A 69 1.87 8.15 -10.46
CA ASN A 69 1.93 9.55 -10.06
C ASN A 69 1.41 9.69 -8.64
N TYR A 70 2.09 10.52 -7.85
CA TYR A 70 1.56 11.01 -6.59
C TYR A 70 1.35 12.51 -6.67
N PHE A 71 0.53 13.02 -5.78
CA PHE A 71 0.40 14.45 -5.56
C PHE A 71 0.28 14.73 -4.07
N THR A 72 0.50 15.99 -3.71
CA THR A 72 0.48 16.45 -2.33
C THR A 72 -0.76 17.27 -2.05
N THR A 73 -1.35 17.09 -0.87
CA THR A 73 -2.44 17.90 -0.35
C THR A 73 -2.20 18.26 1.12
N THR A 74 -3.00 19.16 1.69
CA THR A 74 -2.94 19.46 3.12
C THR A 74 -3.39 18.23 3.92
N ALA A 75 -2.60 17.80 4.90
CA ALA A 75 -2.98 16.69 5.75
C ALA A 75 -4.23 17.03 6.57
N MET A 76 -5.13 16.06 6.70
CA MET A 76 -6.37 16.17 7.49
C MET A 76 -6.21 15.47 8.83
N GLY A 77 -6.77 16.06 9.87
CA GLY A 77 -6.95 15.46 11.19
C GLY A 77 -8.36 14.91 11.37
N SER A 78 -8.68 14.54 12.61
CA SER A 78 -10.02 14.09 12.99
C SER A 78 -11.09 15.11 12.57
N GLY A 79 -12.22 14.63 12.03
CA GLY A 79 -13.30 15.50 11.56
C GLY A 79 -12.97 16.28 10.28
N ASN A 80 -11.96 15.85 9.50
CA ASN A 80 -11.47 16.54 8.30
C ASN A 80 -10.95 17.97 8.57
N ILE A 81 -10.40 18.19 9.77
CA ILE A 81 -9.79 19.47 10.15
C ILE A 81 -8.39 19.54 9.52
N PRO A 82 -8.08 20.53 8.66
CA PRO A 82 -6.75 20.65 8.07
C PRO A 82 -5.66 20.87 9.12
N ILE A 83 -4.56 20.14 9.00
CA ILE A 83 -3.39 20.27 9.89
C ILE A 83 -2.41 21.26 9.26
N LYS A 84 -2.31 22.45 9.85
CA LYS A 84 -1.46 23.54 9.35
C LYS A 84 0.01 23.08 9.25
N GLY A 85 0.62 23.34 8.10
CA GLY A 85 2.03 23.04 7.85
C GLY A 85 2.35 21.55 7.67
N LYS A 86 1.33 20.67 7.59
CA LYS A 86 1.52 19.26 7.27
C LYS A 86 0.86 18.92 5.95
N ASN A 87 1.55 18.07 5.21
CA ASN A 87 1.12 17.59 3.91
C ASN A 87 0.90 16.08 3.95
N ALA A 88 -0.01 15.61 3.09
CA ALA A 88 -0.22 14.21 2.81
C ALA A 88 0.05 13.95 1.33
N GLU A 89 0.79 12.87 1.04
CA GLU A 89 0.97 12.35 -0.31
C GLU A 89 -0.12 11.34 -0.61
N LEU A 90 -0.67 11.40 -1.82
CA LEU A 90 -1.76 10.54 -2.26
C LEU A 90 -1.51 10.05 -3.68
N ILE A 91 -1.91 8.80 -3.93
CA ILE A 91 -1.95 8.16 -5.25
C ILE A 91 -3.38 7.79 -5.58
N ASP A 92 -3.80 8.09 -6.81
CA ASP A 92 -5.08 7.61 -7.34
C ASP A 92 -4.94 6.16 -7.80
N ILE A 93 -5.61 5.24 -7.10
CA ILE A 93 -5.48 3.80 -7.37
C ILE A 93 -5.95 3.41 -8.78
N ARG A 94 -6.75 4.26 -9.45
CA ARG A 94 -7.24 4.02 -10.80
C ARG A 94 -6.15 4.12 -11.86
N GLU A 95 -5.00 4.74 -11.54
CA GLU A 95 -3.84 4.76 -12.42
C GLU A 95 -3.14 3.39 -12.48
N PHE A 96 -3.28 2.57 -11.43
CA PHE A 96 -2.68 1.25 -11.40
C PHE A 96 -3.54 0.23 -12.17
N ARG A 97 -3.01 -0.28 -13.29
CA ARG A 97 -3.70 -1.25 -14.16
C ARG A 97 -3.46 -2.71 -13.80
N GLY A 98 -2.61 -2.95 -12.79
CA GLY A 98 -2.18 -4.28 -12.40
C GLY A 98 -0.83 -4.67 -13.01
N TYR A 99 -0.23 -5.69 -12.43
CA TYR A 99 1.01 -6.33 -12.84
C TYR A 99 0.80 -7.84 -12.85
N ILE A 100 1.23 -8.51 -13.93
CA ILE A 100 1.13 -9.96 -14.08
C ILE A 100 2.43 -10.46 -14.72
N SER A 101 3.12 -11.34 -14.01
CA SER A 101 4.18 -12.21 -14.52
C SER A 101 3.83 -13.67 -14.20
N PRO A 102 4.64 -14.65 -14.65
CA PRO A 102 4.43 -16.05 -14.26
C PRO A 102 4.42 -16.27 -12.75
N ASN A 103 5.22 -15.50 -12.00
CA ASN A 103 5.47 -15.72 -10.56
C ASN A 103 4.75 -14.71 -9.65
N VAL A 104 4.45 -13.51 -10.15
CA VAL A 104 3.90 -12.40 -9.36
C VAL A 104 2.70 -11.79 -10.05
N LYS A 105 1.58 -11.70 -9.31
CA LYS A 105 0.33 -11.11 -9.77
C LYS A 105 -0.21 -10.12 -8.75
N VAL A 106 -0.47 -8.90 -9.20
CA VAL A 106 -0.97 -7.80 -8.39
C VAL A 106 -2.00 -7.02 -9.19
N ARG A 107 -3.29 -7.11 -8.86
CA ARG A 107 -4.33 -6.32 -9.54
C ARG A 107 -5.57 -6.12 -8.67
N PHE A 108 -6.15 -4.93 -8.75
CA PHE A 108 -7.52 -4.68 -8.28
C PHE A 108 -8.50 -5.05 -9.40
N SER A 109 -9.31 -6.09 -9.20
CA SER A 109 -10.32 -6.47 -10.21
C SER A 109 -11.51 -5.51 -10.20
N THR A 110 -11.79 -4.90 -9.06
CA THR A 110 -12.85 -3.89 -8.93
C THR A 110 -12.39 -2.71 -8.09
N ILE A 111 -12.84 -1.51 -8.49
CA ILE A 111 -12.64 -0.26 -7.75
C ILE A 111 -14.02 0.33 -7.47
N ASN A 112 -14.59 -0.07 -6.33
CA ASN A 112 -15.95 0.23 -5.91
C ASN A 112 -16.01 1.44 -4.99
N SER A 113 -15.65 2.61 -5.50
CA SER A 113 -15.62 3.85 -4.70
C SER A 113 -16.51 4.95 -5.28
N SER A 114 -17.82 4.69 -5.38
CA SER A 114 -18.81 5.68 -5.86
C SER A 114 -18.78 7.00 -5.08
N SER A 115 -18.33 6.96 -3.82
CA SER A 115 -18.10 8.13 -2.98
C SER A 115 -16.85 8.95 -3.34
N GLY A 116 -16.03 8.55 -4.32
CA GLY A 116 -14.81 9.27 -4.72
C GLY A 116 -13.56 8.99 -3.90
N ARG A 117 -13.52 7.89 -3.12
CA ARG A 117 -12.44 7.58 -2.18
C ARG A 117 -11.29 6.78 -2.80
N TYR A 118 -10.80 7.21 -3.95
CA TYR A 118 -9.81 6.47 -4.76
C TYR A 118 -8.36 6.61 -4.28
N TYR A 119 -8.11 7.39 -3.22
CA TYR A 119 -6.77 7.93 -2.94
C TYR A 119 -6.14 7.28 -1.71
N ILE A 120 -4.97 6.69 -1.90
CA ILE A 120 -4.22 5.95 -0.88
C ILE A 120 -2.84 6.58 -0.67
N ASN A 121 -2.35 6.53 0.57
CA ASN A 121 -1.00 6.97 0.88
C ASN A 121 0.04 6.03 0.20
N PRO A 122 1.13 6.56 -0.40
CA PRO A 122 2.15 5.77 -1.09
C PRO A 122 2.73 4.62 -0.26
N SER A 123 3.03 4.84 1.02
CA SER A 123 3.59 3.81 1.92
C SER A 123 2.56 2.72 2.23
N CYS A 124 1.30 3.10 2.43
CA CYS A 124 0.19 2.15 2.60
C CYS A 124 -0.03 1.32 1.34
N LEU A 125 0.16 1.91 0.14
CA LEU A 125 0.07 1.21 -1.12
C LEU A 125 1.24 0.23 -1.33
N ALA A 126 2.47 0.61 -0.97
CA ALA A 126 3.63 -0.29 -1.01
C ALA A 126 3.39 -1.57 -0.19
N SER A 127 2.87 -1.40 1.04
CA SER A 127 2.48 -2.51 1.91
C SER A 127 1.40 -3.41 1.30
N LEU A 128 0.39 -2.81 0.67
CA LEU A 128 -0.67 -3.55 -0.01
C LEU A 128 -0.13 -4.31 -1.24
N PHE A 129 0.77 -3.70 -2.02
CA PHE A 129 1.44 -4.38 -3.13
C PHE A 129 2.28 -5.57 -2.67
N GLY A 130 3.06 -5.45 -1.60
CA GLY A 130 3.79 -6.60 -1.04
C GLY A 130 2.87 -7.74 -0.64
N THR A 131 1.76 -7.41 0.03
CA THR A 131 0.74 -8.39 0.42
C THR A 131 0.15 -9.12 -0.79
N MET A 132 -0.22 -8.37 -1.83
CA MET A 132 -0.80 -8.94 -3.05
C MET A 132 0.22 -9.75 -3.84
N ALA A 133 1.49 -9.32 -3.89
CA ALA A 133 2.55 -9.99 -4.61
C ALA A 133 2.87 -11.37 -4.01
N ILE A 134 3.08 -11.45 -2.69
CA ILE A 134 3.31 -12.73 -1.99
C ILE A 134 2.19 -13.73 -2.24
N LEU A 135 0.94 -13.25 -2.21
CA LEU A 135 -0.24 -14.10 -2.30
C LEU A 135 -0.77 -14.26 -3.74
N ASN A 136 -0.10 -13.66 -4.73
CA ASN A 136 -0.51 -13.67 -6.13
C ASN A 136 -1.97 -13.22 -6.36
N ILE A 137 -2.36 -12.10 -5.75
CA ILE A 137 -3.73 -11.57 -5.79
C ILE A 137 -3.89 -10.60 -6.97
N ASP A 138 -4.55 -11.08 -8.02
CA ASP A 138 -5.00 -10.30 -9.18
C ASP A 138 -6.50 -9.96 -9.20
N TYR A 139 -7.16 -10.13 -8.05
CA TYR A 139 -8.62 -10.04 -7.94
C TYR A 139 -9.13 -9.27 -6.72
N LEU A 140 -8.28 -8.44 -6.09
CA LEU A 140 -8.70 -7.69 -4.91
C LEU A 140 -9.78 -6.66 -5.28
N GLY A 141 -10.81 -6.53 -4.45
CA GLY A 141 -11.80 -5.47 -4.57
C GLY A 141 -11.44 -4.27 -3.68
N PHE A 142 -11.29 -3.09 -4.27
CA PHE A 142 -10.97 -1.84 -3.55
C PHE A 142 -12.27 -1.06 -3.30
N ASN A 143 -12.60 -0.71 -2.05
CA ASN A 143 -13.82 0.07 -1.75
C ASN A 143 -13.52 1.55 -1.49
N GLY A 144 -12.40 1.87 -0.87
CA GLY A 144 -11.98 3.27 -0.76
C GLY A 144 -11.12 3.58 0.44
N PHE A 145 -10.28 4.58 0.28
CA PHE A 145 -9.45 5.19 1.32
C PHE A 145 -9.92 6.64 1.50
N SER A 146 -9.13 7.66 1.14
CA SER A 146 -9.56 9.05 1.22
C SER A 146 -10.07 9.60 -0.11
N ASP A 147 -10.68 10.78 -0.06
CA ASP A 147 -10.87 11.59 -1.28
C ASP A 147 -9.55 12.26 -1.73
N LYS A 148 -9.61 13.02 -2.83
CA LYS A 148 -8.44 13.70 -3.42
C LYS A 148 -7.81 14.75 -2.49
N LEU A 149 -8.53 15.20 -1.46
CA LEU A 149 -8.05 16.18 -0.49
C LEU A 149 -7.62 15.53 0.82
N GLY A 150 -7.49 14.20 0.86
CA GLY A 150 -7.13 13.47 2.08
C GLY A 150 -8.25 13.42 3.11
N ARG A 151 -9.50 13.76 2.76
CA ARG A 151 -10.63 13.76 3.68
C ARG A 151 -11.27 12.38 3.76
N SER A 152 -11.76 12.05 4.95
CA SER A 152 -12.67 10.93 5.17
C SER A 152 -14.08 11.34 4.76
N ILE A 153 -14.62 10.70 3.73
CA ILE A 153 -15.97 10.95 3.20
C ILE A 153 -16.77 9.64 3.07
N GLY A 154 -18.00 9.69 2.58
CA GLY A 154 -18.80 8.48 2.31
C GLY A 154 -19.21 7.70 3.58
N GLY A 155 -19.46 8.40 4.68
CA GLY A 155 -19.91 7.82 5.95
C GLY A 155 -18.80 7.30 6.87
N SER A 156 -17.58 7.11 6.34
CA SER A 156 -16.40 6.83 7.17
C SER A 156 -15.91 8.10 7.87
N LYS A 157 -15.41 7.94 9.10
CA LYS A 157 -14.79 9.02 9.88
C LYS A 157 -13.26 8.87 10.05
N SER A 158 -12.68 7.78 9.53
CA SER A 158 -11.29 7.41 9.82
C SER A 158 -10.37 7.42 8.59
N HIS A 159 -10.91 7.46 7.36
CA HIS A 159 -10.13 7.36 6.12
C HIS A 159 -9.44 8.67 5.71
N ILE A 160 -8.80 9.33 6.67
CA ILE A 160 -8.01 10.54 6.42
C ILE A 160 -6.66 10.19 5.81
N ASN A 161 -6.15 11.07 4.94
CA ASN A 161 -4.82 11.03 4.34
C ASN A 161 -4.46 9.75 3.57
N GLY A 162 -5.45 8.93 3.21
CA GLY A 162 -5.23 7.66 2.54
C GLY A 162 -4.52 6.62 3.41
N GLU A 163 -4.52 6.78 4.74
CA GLU A 163 -3.81 5.90 5.69
C GLU A 163 -4.69 4.77 6.25
N ARG A 164 -5.99 4.82 5.96
CA ARG A 164 -6.99 3.81 6.31
C ARG A 164 -7.96 3.67 5.16
N GLY A 165 -8.49 2.47 4.98
CA GLY A 165 -9.38 2.20 3.87
C GLY A 165 -10.08 0.87 3.97
N ASP A 166 -11.05 0.66 3.08
CA ASP A 166 -11.85 -0.55 3.02
C ASP A 166 -11.47 -1.36 1.78
N LEU A 167 -11.29 -2.67 1.99
CA LEU A 167 -11.15 -3.67 0.93
C LEU A 167 -12.30 -4.66 1.00
N ARG A 168 -12.71 -5.20 -0.15
CA ARG A 168 -13.60 -6.37 -0.17
C ARG A 168 -12.90 -7.55 0.46
N TYR A 169 -13.67 -8.36 1.19
CA TYR A 169 -13.22 -9.69 1.57
C TYR A 169 -12.98 -10.55 0.32
N LEU A 170 -12.07 -11.51 0.42
CA LEU A 170 -11.72 -12.39 -0.68
C LEU A 170 -12.81 -13.42 -0.94
N SER A 171 -13.18 -13.57 -2.21
CA SER A 171 -14.14 -14.56 -2.69
C SER A 171 -13.45 -15.70 -3.42
N LYS A 172 -13.98 -16.91 -3.29
CA LYS A 172 -13.60 -18.10 -4.06
C LYS A 172 -13.79 -17.89 -5.57
N ASN A 173 -14.69 -16.97 -5.96
CA ASN A 173 -14.92 -16.62 -7.36
C ASN A 173 -13.80 -15.77 -7.97
N ARG A 174 -12.89 -15.23 -7.13
CA ARG A 174 -11.68 -14.50 -7.56
C ARG A 174 -11.95 -13.39 -8.59
N ASN A 175 -12.98 -12.59 -8.36
CA ASN A 175 -13.42 -11.50 -9.26
C ASN A 175 -13.51 -10.13 -8.56
N GLY A 176 -13.19 -10.05 -7.26
CA GLY A 176 -13.29 -8.82 -6.47
C GLY A 176 -14.72 -8.39 -6.15
N GLU A 177 -15.69 -9.31 -6.20
CA GLU A 177 -17.09 -9.04 -5.91
C GLU A 177 -17.36 -8.61 -4.45
N ALA A 178 -18.53 -8.03 -4.23
CA ALA A 178 -19.03 -7.80 -2.88
C ALA A 178 -19.37 -9.14 -2.21
N ILE A 179 -18.82 -9.37 -1.02
CA ILE A 179 -19.07 -10.60 -0.29
C ILE A 179 -19.22 -10.37 1.21
N LEU A 180 -20.07 -11.18 1.84
CA LEU A 180 -20.27 -11.19 3.29
C LEU A 180 -19.42 -12.30 3.94
N LEU A 181 -18.94 -12.08 5.17
CA LEU A 181 -18.15 -13.07 5.94
C LEU A 181 -18.82 -14.45 6.09
N GLN A 182 -20.14 -14.53 6.00
CA GLN A 182 -20.92 -15.78 6.13
C GLN A 182 -21.37 -16.35 4.78
N SER A 183 -20.96 -15.74 3.66
CA SER A 183 -21.27 -16.26 2.33
C SER A 183 -20.57 -17.60 2.10
N SER A 184 -21.23 -18.53 1.39
CA SER A 184 -20.62 -19.80 0.98
C SER A 184 -19.42 -19.60 0.05
N SER A 185 -19.41 -18.51 -0.71
CA SER A 185 -18.32 -18.09 -1.59
C SER A 185 -17.18 -17.35 -0.86
N PHE A 186 -17.29 -17.07 0.44
CA PHE A 186 -16.21 -16.40 1.19
C PHE A 186 -15.01 -17.33 1.30
N ASP A 187 -13.85 -16.84 0.86
CA ASP A 187 -12.60 -17.60 0.91
C ASP A 187 -11.89 -17.37 2.24
N TYR A 188 -12.39 -18.04 3.28
CA TYR A 188 -11.87 -17.91 4.64
C TYR A 188 -10.36 -18.20 4.72
N GLU A 189 -9.89 -19.28 4.12
CA GLU A 189 -8.48 -19.71 4.22
C GLU A 189 -7.55 -18.68 3.56
N MET A 190 -7.92 -18.19 2.36
CA MET A 190 -7.14 -17.13 1.71
C MET A 190 -7.27 -15.80 2.47
N GLN A 191 -8.42 -15.49 3.04
CA GLN A 191 -8.61 -14.27 3.83
C GLN A 191 -7.74 -14.27 5.10
N VAL A 192 -7.58 -15.42 5.77
CA VAL A 192 -6.68 -15.57 6.92
C VAL A 192 -5.22 -15.31 6.50
N LYS A 193 -4.78 -15.92 5.39
CA LYS A 193 -3.44 -15.64 4.82
C LYS A 193 -3.28 -14.16 4.50
N PHE A 194 -4.26 -13.55 3.85
CA PHE A 194 -4.27 -12.13 3.51
C PHE A 194 -4.12 -11.24 4.74
N CYS A 195 -4.88 -11.48 5.81
CA CYS A 195 -4.76 -10.71 7.05
C CYS A 195 -3.40 -10.89 7.75
N ASN A 196 -2.83 -12.10 7.73
CA ASN A 196 -1.49 -12.35 8.28
C ASN A 196 -0.41 -11.62 7.47
N THR A 197 -0.49 -11.67 6.14
CA THR A 197 0.47 -10.99 5.25
C THR A 197 0.31 -9.47 5.30
N LEU A 198 -0.91 -8.94 5.43
CA LEU A 198 -1.13 -7.52 5.70
C LEU A 198 -0.39 -7.08 6.97
N HIS A 199 -0.43 -7.90 8.02
CA HIS A 199 0.29 -7.63 9.26
C HIS A 199 1.80 -7.67 9.10
N LEU A 200 2.32 -8.65 8.35
CA LEU A 200 3.73 -8.73 7.98
C LEU A 200 4.23 -7.43 7.32
N PHE A 201 3.42 -6.83 6.45
CA PHE A 201 3.72 -5.56 5.80
C PHE A 201 3.25 -4.32 6.58
N GLY A 202 2.96 -4.44 7.87
CA GLY A 202 2.79 -3.30 8.77
C GLY A 202 1.34 -2.87 9.05
N TRP A 203 0.30 -3.51 8.49
CA TRP A 203 -1.08 -3.25 8.90
C TRP A 203 -1.39 -3.84 10.27
N ALA A 204 -2.23 -3.19 11.06
CA ALA A 204 -2.44 -3.57 12.46
C ALA A 204 -1.15 -3.71 13.30
N ALA A 205 -0.05 -3.05 12.90
CA ALA A 205 1.27 -3.21 13.50
C ALA A 205 1.77 -1.95 14.23
N ASN A 206 0.98 -0.88 14.30
CA ASN A 206 1.38 0.35 15.00
C ASN A 206 1.28 0.27 16.54
N GLY A 207 1.04 -0.92 17.09
CA GLY A 207 0.88 -1.18 18.53
C GLY A 207 -0.39 -0.62 19.16
N LYS A 208 -1.28 0.01 18.39
CA LYS A 208 -2.48 0.70 18.93
C LYS A 208 -3.79 0.25 18.30
N HIS A 209 -3.79 -0.08 17.02
CA HIS A 209 -5.03 -0.35 16.29
C HIS A 209 -4.92 -1.68 15.54
N PHE A 210 -5.88 -2.57 15.76
CA PHE A 210 -6.13 -3.72 14.88
C PHE A 210 -6.94 -3.29 13.66
N MET A 211 -6.92 -4.07 12.58
CA MET A 211 -7.89 -3.92 11.49
C MET A 211 -9.32 -4.12 12.01
N LEU A 212 -10.35 -3.62 11.32
CA LEU A 212 -11.73 -3.84 11.76
C LEU A 212 -12.43 -4.87 10.88
N SER A 213 -13.11 -5.81 11.55
CA SER A 213 -13.93 -6.86 10.95
C SER A 213 -15.11 -7.16 11.89
N GLU A 214 -15.91 -8.17 11.57
CA GLU A 214 -16.96 -8.67 12.45
C GLU A 214 -16.70 -10.12 12.89
N LYS A 215 -17.20 -10.50 14.07
CA LYS A 215 -17.28 -11.92 14.44
C LYS A 215 -18.35 -12.58 13.57
N PHE A 216 -18.09 -13.81 13.13
CA PHE A 216 -18.99 -14.59 12.29
C PHE A 216 -18.90 -16.07 12.64
N ILE A 217 -19.88 -16.87 12.22
CA ILE A 217 -19.84 -18.32 12.39
C ILE A 217 -19.10 -18.95 11.22
N TYR A 218 -18.07 -19.73 11.51
CA TYR A 218 -17.34 -20.54 10.54
C TYR A 218 -17.16 -21.94 11.12
N LYS A 219 -17.61 -22.97 10.40
CA LYS A 219 -17.61 -24.38 10.88
C LYS A 219 -18.13 -24.50 12.32
N GLU A 220 -19.32 -23.95 12.55
CA GLU A 220 -20.03 -23.96 13.84
C GLU A 220 -19.33 -23.23 15.00
N LYS A 221 -18.24 -22.48 14.71
CA LYS A 221 -17.49 -21.73 15.71
C LYS A 221 -17.55 -20.23 15.45
N THR A 222 -17.78 -19.46 16.51
CA THR A 222 -17.60 -18.01 16.49
C THR A 222 -16.14 -17.68 16.22
N THR A 223 -15.90 -17.00 15.12
CA THR A 223 -14.57 -16.72 14.57
C THR A 223 -14.39 -15.23 14.35
N LEU A 224 -13.15 -14.75 14.48
CA LEU A 224 -12.70 -13.43 14.08
C LEU A 224 -11.44 -13.61 13.24
N LEU A 225 -11.28 -12.82 12.17
CA LEU A 225 -10.07 -12.83 11.36
C LEU A 225 -8.84 -12.41 12.19
N PRO A 226 -7.64 -12.93 11.89
CA PRO A 226 -6.44 -12.56 12.62
C PRO A 226 -6.13 -11.06 12.46
N TYR A 227 -5.48 -10.49 13.48
CA TYR A 227 -5.14 -9.06 13.55
C TYR A 227 -6.33 -8.11 13.36
N CYS A 228 -7.54 -8.59 13.63
CA CYS A 228 -8.77 -7.80 13.58
C CYS A 228 -9.37 -7.61 14.97
N HIS A 229 -10.04 -6.48 15.14
CA HIS A 229 -10.95 -6.22 16.25
C HIS A 229 -12.39 -6.29 15.71
N HIS A 230 -13.28 -6.89 16.51
CA HIS A 230 -14.70 -6.89 16.21
C HIS A 230 -15.25 -5.48 16.38
N TYR A 231 -15.77 -4.86 15.32
CA TYR A 231 -16.44 -3.58 15.42
C TYR A 231 -17.77 -3.59 14.66
N ARG A 232 -18.85 -3.44 15.42
CA ARG A 232 -20.21 -3.28 14.94
C ARG A 232 -20.93 -2.31 15.85
N THR A 233 -21.66 -1.37 15.27
CA THR A 233 -22.67 -0.57 15.98
C THR A 233 -24.03 -0.79 15.33
N GLU A 234 -25.06 -0.11 15.81
CA GLU A 234 -26.38 -0.12 15.18
C GLU A 234 -26.31 0.35 13.72
N ASN A 235 -25.47 1.35 13.43
CA ASN A 235 -25.39 2.02 12.14
C ASN A 235 -24.15 1.65 11.33
N VAL A 236 -23.21 0.87 11.89
CA VAL A 236 -21.94 0.53 11.23
C VAL A 236 -21.70 -0.97 11.26
N ARG A 237 -21.46 -1.52 10.07
CA ARG A 237 -21.14 -2.93 9.82
C ARG A 237 -19.81 -3.06 9.08
N HIS A 238 -19.06 -4.09 9.42
CA HIS A 238 -17.82 -4.55 8.76
C HIS A 238 -17.95 -6.03 8.30
N ASN A 239 -19.17 -6.54 8.14
CA ASN A 239 -19.42 -7.89 7.65
C ASN A 239 -19.24 -8.04 6.13
N ASN A 240 -19.07 -6.95 5.38
CA ASN A 240 -18.99 -6.91 3.91
C ASN A 240 -17.69 -6.29 3.35
N HIS A 241 -16.76 -5.91 4.23
CA HIS A 241 -15.44 -5.39 3.90
C HIS A 241 -14.48 -5.51 5.09
N LEU A 242 -13.18 -5.61 4.81
CA LEU A 242 -12.12 -5.47 5.79
C LEU A 242 -11.71 -4.00 5.87
N HIS A 243 -11.69 -3.43 7.07
CA HIS A 243 -11.19 -2.07 7.30
C HIS A 243 -9.71 -2.11 7.68
N LEU A 244 -8.87 -1.67 6.76
CA LEU A 244 -7.44 -1.46 6.98
C LEU A 244 -7.22 -0.25 7.89
N GLN A 245 -6.54 -0.47 9.00
CA GLN A 245 -6.02 0.59 9.86
C GLN A 245 -4.83 0.07 10.65
N GLY A 246 -4.21 0.96 11.43
CA GLY A 246 -3.09 0.58 12.28
C GLY A 246 -1.77 0.39 11.54
N PHE A 247 -1.60 1.06 10.39
CA PHE A 247 -0.36 1.00 9.62
C PHE A 247 0.83 1.51 10.45
N ASN A 248 1.91 0.74 10.49
CA ASN A 248 3.16 1.12 11.12
C ASN A 248 4.08 1.81 10.11
N PHE A 249 4.07 3.15 10.10
CA PHE A 249 4.96 3.92 9.21
C PHE A 249 6.46 3.70 9.50
N ASN A 250 6.83 3.24 10.70
CA ASN A 250 8.22 2.89 11.01
C ASN A 250 8.69 1.62 10.27
N GLN A 251 7.78 0.87 9.64
CA GLN A 251 8.11 -0.24 8.75
C GLN A 251 8.83 0.24 7.48
N ILE A 252 8.62 1.50 7.10
CA ILE A 252 9.24 2.09 5.91
C ILE A 252 10.59 2.68 6.31
N LYS A 253 11.67 2.06 5.84
CA LYS A 253 13.03 2.57 6.05
C LYS A 253 13.41 3.49 4.90
N GLU A 254 13.64 4.76 5.17
CA GLU A 254 14.17 5.68 4.16
C GLU A 254 15.67 5.47 3.97
N ILE A 255 16.08 5.29 2.71
CA ILE A 255 17.48 5.17 2.29
C ILE A 255 17.80 6.34 1.37
N LYS A 256 18.70 7.22 1.80
CA LYS A 256 19.20 8.31 0.97
C LYS A 256 20.46 7.81 0.25
N LEU A 257 20.40 7.74 -1.07
CA LEU A 257 21.50 7.28 -1.92
C LEU A 257 22.51 8.40 -2.18
#